data_AF-A0A1G2DII6-F1
#
_entry.id   AF-A0A1G2DII6-F1
#
_cell.length_a   1.000
_cell.length_b   1.000
_cell.length_c   1.000
_cell.angle_alpha   90.00
_cell.angle_beta   90.00
_cell.angle_gamma   90.00
#
_symmetry.space_group_name_H-M   'P 1'
#
loop_
_entity.id
_entity.type
_entity.pdbx_description
1 polymer ?
#
loop_
_entity_poly.entity_id
_entity_poly.type
_entity_poly.pdbx_seq_one_letter_code
_entity_poly.pdbx_strand_id
1 'polypeptide(L)'
;MNILLPNIAHAQTRPPDSVLVLVGKISTEILNPIIAIMFSLALAYFIYGVAAYLWNPENEEARTTGKRGMLWGVIGMFIMVSVFGIMQFLIRSIGADPNLMKYV
;
A
#
# COMPACT_ATOMS: atom_id res chain seq x y z
N MET A 1 -26.63 -41.15 -7.19
CA MET A 1 -25.44 -41.10 -6.32
C MET A 1 -24.61 -39.88 -6.72
N ASN A 2 -24.96 -38.68 -6.22
CA ASN A 2 -24.39 -37.39 -6.68
C ASN A 2 -23.55 -36.71 -5.56
N ILE A 3 -22.79 -37.50 -4.80
CA ILE A 3 -22.15 -37.08 -3.54
C ILE A 3 -20.66 -36.67 -3.71
N LEU A 4 -20.18 -36.51 -4.95
CA LEU A 4 -18.76 -36.28 -5.27
C LEU A 4 -18.47 -34.98 -6.03
N LEU A 5 -19.48 -34.13 -6.23
CA LEU A 5 -19.21 -32.77 -6.67
C LEU A 5 -19.09 -31.92 -5.41
N PRO A 6 -17.89 -31.41 -5.04
CA PRO A 6 -17.86 -30.27 -4.15
C PRO A 6 -18.80 -29.24 -4.75
N ASN A 7 -19.84 -28.88 -3.99
CA ASN A 7 -20.67 -27.73 -4.29
C ASN A 7 -19.66 -26.58 -4.39
N ILE A 8 -19.33 -26.16 -5.60
CA ILE A 8 -18.59 -24.94 -5.84
C ILE A 8 -19.47 -23.89 -5.17
N ALA A 9 -19.07 -23.48 -3.97
CA ALA A 9 -19.87 -22.63 -3.13
C ALA A 9 -20.21 -21.41 -3.97
N HIS A 10 -21.50 -21.18 -4.21
CA HIS A 10 -22.04 -19.98 -4.83
C HIS A 10 -21.79 -18.70 -3.99
N ALA A 11 -20.78 -18.68 -3.12
CA ALA A 11 -20.39 -17.54 -2.31
C ALA A 11 -19.69 -16.44 -3.11
N GLN A 12 -19.26 -16.70 -4.36
CA GLN A 12 -18.86 -15.66 -5.30
C GLN A 12 -20.09 -15.01 -5.96
N THR A 13 -21.08 -14.59 -5.17
CA THR A 13 -22.00 -13.56 -5.65
C THR A 13 -21.20 -12.28 -5.76
N ARG A 14 -20.92 -11.84 -6.99
CA ARG A 14 -20.37 -10.51 -7.29
C ARG A 14 -21.11 -9.49 -6.41
N PRO A 15 -20.41 -8.66 -5.60
CA PRO A 15 -21.05 -7.64 -4.81
C PRO A 15 -21.95 -6.76 -5.70
N PRO A 16 -23.11 -6.29 -5.21
CA PRO A 16 -23.97 -5.41 -5.98
C PRO A 16 -23.18 -4.22 -6.54
N ASP A 17 -23.42 -3.85 -7.79
CA ASP A 17 -22.63 -2.80 -8.47
C ASP A 17 -22.61 -1.48 -7.70
N SER A 18 -23.66 -1.17 -6.93
CA SER A 18 -23.73 0.01 -6.05
C SER A 18 -22.66 0.01 -4.95
N VAL A 19 -22.34 -1.15 -4.36
CA VAL A 19 -21.31 -1.29 -3.32
C VAL A 19 -19.93 -1.12 -3.93
N LEU A 20 -19.68 -1.72 -5.10
CA LEU A 20 -18.41 -1.59 -5.81
C LEU A 20 -18.16 -0.15 -6.27
N VAL A 21 -19.20 0.56 -6.70
CA VAL A 21 -19.12 1.99 -7.06
C VAL A 21 -18.81 2.84 -5.83
N LEU A 22 -19.45 2.58 -4.68
CA LEU A 22 -19.18 3.33 -3.45
C LEU A 22 -17.74 3.13 -2.96
N VAL A 23 -17.30 1.88 -2.84
CA VAL A 23 -15.93 1.54 -2.41
C VAL A 23 -14.92 2.13 -3.40
N GLY A 24 -15.19 2.04 -4.70
CA GLY A 24 -14.35 2.63 -5.72
C GLY A 24 -14.22 4.14 -5.59
N LYS A 25 -15.33 4.86 -5.37
CA LYS A 25 -15.30 6.32 -5.15
C LYS A 25 -14.53 6.70 -3.88
N ILE A 26 -14.71 5.97 -2.78
CA ILE A 26 -13.95 6.23 -1.55
C ILE A 26 -12.45 6.02 -1.81
N SER A 27 -12.09 4.95 -2.51
CA SER A 27 -10.71 4.67 -2.85
C SER A 27 -10.09 5.75 -3.74
N THR A 28 -10.76 6.12 -4.84
CA THR A 28 -10.20 7.07 -5.81
C THR A 28 -10.18 8.51 -5.29
N GLU A 29 -11.22 8.94 -4.58
CA GLU A 29 -11.37 10.34 -4.17
C GLU A 29 -10.75 10.63 -2.79
N ILE A 30 -10.56 9.61 -1.95
CA ILE A 30 -10.07 9.80 -0.57
C ILE A 30 -8.75 9.07 -0.36
N LEU A 31 -8.70 7.76 -0.58
CA LEU A 31 -7.51 6.97 -0.26
C LEU A 31 -6.33 7.31 -1.18
N ASN A 32 -6.53 7.36 -2.51
CA ASN A 32 -5.46 7.63 -3.46
C ASN A 32 -4.78 9.00 -3.22
N PRO A 33 -5.51 10.11 -3.02
CA PRO A 33 -4.90 11.38 -2.65
C PRO A 33 -4.12 11.31 -1.32
N ILE A 34 -4.67 10.65 -0.31
CA ILE A 34 -3.99 10.49 0.99
C ILE A 34 -2.69 9.69 0.84
N ILE A 35 -2.72 8.58 0.11
CA ILE A 35 -1.53 7.76 -0.17
C ILE A 35 -0.49 8.58 -0.92
N ALA A 36 -0.89 9.36 -1.94
CA ALA A 36 0.01 10.22 -2.69
C ALA A 36 0.67 11.30 -1.80
N ILE A 37 -0.10 11.91 -0.90
CA ILE A 37 0.42 12.89 0.08
C ILE A 37 1.38 12.20 1.06
N MET A 38 1.00 11.06 1.62
CA MET A 38 1.84 10.31 2.56
C MET A 38 3.14 9.83 1.91
N PHE A 39 3.09 9.37 0.66
CA PHE A 39 4.28 9.00 -0.10
C PHE A 39 5.19 10.21 -0.34
N SER A 40 4.61 11.35 -0.71
CA SER A 40 5.35 12.61 -0.87
C SER A 40 6.02 13.05 0.43
N LEU A 41 5.35 12.91 1.57
CA LEU A 41 5.92 13.20 2.89
C LEU A 41 7.05 12.23 3.26
N ALA A 42 6.88 10.93 2.99
CA ALA A 42 7.93 9.94 3.22
C ALA A 42 9.18 10.21 2.37
N LEU A 43 8.98 10.58 1.10
CA LEU A 43 10.06 10.97 0.20
C LEU A 43 10.73 12.27 0.65
N ALA A 44 9.96 13.27 1.07
CA ALA A 44 10.51 14.52 1.60
C ALA A 44 11.34 14.27 2.86
N TYR A 45 10.87 13.41 3.78
CA TYR A 45 11.61 13.03 4.98
C TYR A 45 12.88 12.25 4.66
N PHE A 46 12.82 11.37 3.65
CA PHE A 46 14.01 10.67 3.13
C PHE A 46 15.05 11.68 2.61
N ILE A 47 14.63 12.64 1.76
CA ILE A 47 15.51 13.69 1.22
C ILE A 47 16.10 14.55 2.33
N TYR A 48 15.30 14.93 3.33
CA TYR A 48 15.78 15.63 4.52
C TYR A 48 16.86 14.83 5.25
N GLY A 49 16.66 13.51 5.41
CA GLY A 49 17.67 12.61 5.97
C GLY A 49 18.97 12.58 5.17
N VAL A 50 18.89 12.54 3.84
CA VAL A 50 20.05 12.62 2.95
C VAL A 50 20.78 13.96 3.12
N ALA A 51 20.04 15.08 3.08
CA ALA A 51 20.62 16.41 3.24
C ALA A 51 21.32 16.57 4.60
N ALA A 52 20.68 16.14 5.69
CA ALA A 52 21.25 16.17 7.04
C ALA A 52 22.51 15.29 7.15
N TYR A 53 22.55 14.16 6.45
CA TYR A 53 23.72 13.29 6.43
C TYR A 53 24.91 13.89 5.67
N LEU A 54 24.67 14.71 4.65
CA LEU A 54 25.70 15.29 3.77
C LEU A 54 26.23 16.65 4.25
N TRP A 55 25.44 17.44 4.98
CA TRP A 55 25.79 18.85 5.27
C TRP A 55 26.99 19.02 6.19
N ASN A 56 27.14 18.18 7.22
CA ASN A 56 28.25 18.25 8.18
C ASN A 56 28.81 16.85 8.45
N PRO A 57 29.76 16.37 7.63
CA PRO A 57 30.28 15.01 7.76
C PRO A 57 31.05 14.77 9.06
N GLU A 58 31.55 15.82 9.72
CA GLU A 58 32.27 15.73 10.99
C GLU A 58 31.35 15.75 12.21
N ASN A 59 30.07 16.12 12.04
CA ASN A 59 29.10 16.15 13.13
C ASN A 59 28.40 14.79 13.24
N GLU A 60 28.76 14.01 14.26
CA GLU A 60 28.17 12.69 14.51
C GLU A 60 26.66 12.74 14.77
N GLU A 61 26.17 13.78 15.43
CA GLU A 61 24.74 13.97 15.71
C GLU A 61 23.94 14.22 14.43
N ALA A 62 24.47 15.05 13.53
CA ALA A 62 23.87 15.29 12.21
C ALA A 62 23.85 14.00 11.37
N ARG A 63 24.92 13.20 11.42
CA ARG A 63 24.98 11.92 10.71
C ARG A 63 24.00 10.89 11.25
N THR A 64 23.88 10.76 12.57
CA THR A 64 22.92 9.83 13.18
C THR A 64 21.49 10.24 12.87
N THR A 65 21.18 11.53 12.93
CA THR A 65 19.87 12.09 12.56
C THR A 65 19.56 11.86 11.09
N GLY A 66 20.51 12.15 10.19
CA GLY A 66 20.36 11.92 8.75
C GLY A 66 20.13 10.44 8.40
N LYS A 67 20.90 9.53 9.01
CA LYS A 67 20.71 8.07 8.86
C LYS A 67 19.32 7.63 9.31
N ARG A 68 18.85 8.10 10.46
CA ARG A 68 17.50 7.82 10.94
C ARG A 68 16.45 8.37 9.97
N GLY A 69 16.64 9.59 9.48
CA GLY A 69 15.77 10.22 8.48
C GLY A 69 15.61 9.38 7.23
N MET A 70 16.74 8.94 6.64
CA MET A 70 16.76 8.05 5.49
C MET A 70 16.05 6.73 5.79
N LEU A 71 16.33 6.10 6.94
CA LEU A 71 15.74 4.82 7.31
C LEU A 71 14.21 4.91 7.44
N TRP A 72 13.70 5.91 8.15
CA TRP A 72 12.26 6.11 8.33
C TRP A 72 11.55 6.43 7.01
N GLY A 73 12.17 7.23 6.14
CA GLY A 73 11.64 7.51 4.81
C GLY A 73 11.54 6.24 3.95
N VAL A 74 12.58 5.40 3.94
CA VAL A 74 12.58 4.11 3.23
C VAL A 74 11.54 3.15 3.81
N ILE A 75 11.44 3.03 5.14
CA ILE A 75 10.43 2.18 5.78
C ILE A 75 9.02 2.63 5.38
N GLY A 76 8.75 3.94 5.39
CA GLY A 76 7.46 4.49 4.97
C GLY A 76 7.12 4.13 3.52
N MET A 77 8.06 4.35 2.59
CA MET A 77 7.87 3.97 1.18
C MET A 77 7.71 2.46 1.00
N PHE A 78 8.48 1.66 1.73
CA PHE A 78 8.42 0.20 1.67
C PHE A 78 7.05 -0.33 2.11
N ILE A 79 6.47 0.22 3.18
CA ILE A 79 5.12 -0.16 3.64
C ILE A 79 4.08 0.12 2.54
N MET A 80 4.13 1.32 1.92
CA MET A 80 3.20 1.69 0.85
C MET A 80 3.26 0.71 -0.34
N VAL A 81 4.47 0.36 -0.80
CA VAL A 81 4.65 -0.60 -1.90
C VAL A 81 4.21 -2.01 -1.47
N SER A 82 4.49 -2.38 -0.22
CA SER A 82 4.13 -3.71 0.30
C SER A 82 2.61 -3.92 0.34
N VAL A 83 1.81 -2.88 0.63
CA VAL A 83 0.35 -3.00 0.63
C VAL A 83 -0.18 -3.47 -0.73
N PHE A 84 0.30 -2.91 -1.85
CA PHE A 84 -0.12 -3.37 -3.19
C PHE A 84 0.24 -4.83 -3.44
N GLY A 85 1.43 -5.26 -3.03
CA GLY A 85 1.88 -6.65 -3.14
C GLY A 85 1.03 -7.60 -2.29
N ILE A 86 0.76 -7.23 -1.04
CA ILE A 86 -0.05 -8.02 -0.10
C ILE A 86 -1.49 -8.14 -0.60
N MET A 87 -2.11 -7.05 -1.07
CA MET A 87 -3.47 -7.07 -1.62
C MET A 87 -3.56 -7.97 -2.87
N GLN A 88 -2.56 -7.89 -3.76
CA GLN A 88 -2.49 -8.76 -4.94
C GLN A 88 -2.39 -10.22 -4.56
N PHE A 89 -1.55 -10.52 -3.57
CA PHE A 89 -1.35 -11.86 -3.05
C PHE A 89 -2.63 -12.41 -2.42
N LEU A 90 -3.30 -11.63 -1.57
CA LEU A 90 -4.54 -12.02 -0.92
C LEU A 90 -5.65 -12.36 -1.92
N ILE A 91 -5.90 -11.49 -2.90
CA ILE A 91 -6.94 -11.71 -3.92
C ILE A 91 -6.68 -13.00 -4.69
N ARG A 92 -5.42 -13.24 -5.10
CA ARG A 92 -5.04 -14.45 -5.83
C ARG A 92 -5.11 -15.70 -4.93
N SER A 93 -4.70 -15.58 -3.68
CA SER A 93 -4.66 -16.68 -2.71
C SER A 93 -6.05 -17.24 -2.41
N ILE A 94 -7.06 -16.37 -2.30
CA ILE A 94 -8.45 -16.78 -2.04
C ILE A 94 -9.28 -17.02 -3.31
N GLY A 95 -8.69 -16.89 -4.50
CA GLY A 95 -9.38 -17.04 -5.78
C GLY A 95 -10.42 -15.96 -6.07
N ALA A 96 -10.28 -14.76 -5.48
CA ALA A 96 -11.17 -13.64 -5.72
C ALA A 96 -10.93 -12.99 -7.09
N ASP A 97 -11.92 -12.23 -7.58
CA ASP A 97 -11.84 -11.55 -8.87
C ASP A 97 -10.67 -10.53 -8.90
N PRO A 98 -9.68 -10.70 -9.79
CA PRO A 98 -8.56 -9.76 -9.94
C PRO A 98 -8.98 -8.32 -10.27
N ASN A 99 -10.18 -8.11 -10.83
CA ASN A 99 -10.71 -6.77 -11.13
C ASN A 99 -10.92 -5.91 -9.88
N LEU A 100 -10.97 -6.52 -8.69
CA LEU A 100 -11.07 -5.79 -7.43
C LEU A 100 -9.84 -4.90 -7.15
N MET A 101 -8.70 -5.17 -7.79
CA MET A 101 -7.50 -4.33 -7.66
C MET A 101 -7.68 -2.91 -8.21
N LYS A 102 -8.69 -2.66 -9.04
CA LYS A 102 -9.03 -1.30 -9.50
C LYS A 102 -9.48 -0.39 -8.35
N TYR A 103 -9.92 -0.98 -7.24
CA TYR A 103 -10.47 -0.28 -6.08
C TYR A 103 -9.48 -0.21 -4.91
N VAL A 104 -8.26 -0.70 -5.09
CA VAL A 104 -7.15 -0.68 -4.13
C VAL A 104 -6.13 0.36 -4.58
#